data_AF-A0A923TBG4-F1
#
_entry.id   AF-A0A923TBG4-F1
#
_cell.length_a   1.000
_cell.length_b   1.000
_cell.length_c   1.000
_cell.angle_alpha   90.00
_cell.angle_beta   90.00
_cell.angle_gamma   90.00
#
_symmetry.space_group_name_H-M   'P 1'
#
loop_
_entity.id
_entity.type
_entity.pdbx_description
1 polymer ?
#
loop_
_entity_poly.entity_id
_entity_poly.type
_entity_poly.pdbx_seq_one_letter_code
_entity_poly.pdbx_strand_id
1 'polypeptide(L)' 'IDTDVYAADDSRGAFRYVQFVKIYDEVAPVIEADEPEECFGGTSVTCTADLTLTFTAVDECSDVDVTLQLDA' A
#
# COMPACT_ATOMS: atom_id res chain seq x y z
N ILE A 1 -29.25 9.15 29.81
CA ILE A 1 -29.96 8.39 28.75
C ILE A 1 -31.35 8.22 29.26
N ASP A 2 -32.32 8.82 28.58
CA ASP A 2 -33.74 8.58 28.85
C ASP A 2 -34.06 7.12 28.54
N THR A 3 -34.73 6.45 29.49
CA THR A 3 -35.09 5.03 29.43
C THR A 3 -36.59 4.81 29.22
N ASP A 4 -37.37 5.89 29.11
CA ASP A 4 -38.81 5.82 28.95
C ASP A 4 -39.19 5.42 27.51
N VAL A 5 -40.39 4.84 27.35
CA VAL A 5 -40.89 4.41 26.04
C VAL A 5 -41.24 5.61 25.16
N TYR A 6 -41.09 5.47 23.83
CA TYR A 6 -41.32 6.56 22.87
C TYR A 6 -42.68 7.25 23.10
N ALA A 7 -42.64 8.59 23.26
CA ALA A 7 -43.78 9.44 23.57
C ALA A 7 -44.44 9.22 24.94
N ALA A 8 -43.69 8.74 25.94
CA ALA A 8 -44.12 8.67 27.34
C ALA A 8 -44.05 10.02 28.08
N ASP A 9 -43.30 11.00 27.55
CA ASP A 9 -43.17 12.34 28.10
C ASP A 9 -43.16 13.40 26.96
N ASP A 10 -43.06 14.69 27.34
CA ASP A 10 -42.92 15.81 26.39
C ASP A 10 -41.54 15.85 25.68
N SER A 11 -40.71 14.83 25.86
CA SER A 11 -39.46 14.65 25.13
C SER A 11 -39.69 13.83 23.85
N ARG A 12 -38.80 13.99 22.87
CA ARG A 12 -38.87 13.23 21.61
C ARG A 12 -38.10 11.90 21.67
N GLY A 13 -37.72 11.45 22.87
CA GLY A 13 -36.78 10.35 23.09
C GLY A 13 -35.36 10.63 22.58
N ALA A 14 -34.47 9.63 22.65
CA ALA A 14 -33.09 9.73 22.19
C ALA A 14 -32.83 8.78 20.99
N PHE A 15 -32.30 9.32 19.89
CA PHE A 15 -31.90 8.55 18.71
C PHE A 15 -30.38 8.38 18.68
N ARG A 16 -29.91 7.15 18.51
CA ARG A 16 -28.49 6.86 18.29
C ARG A 16 -28.30 6.38 16.86
N TYR A 17 -27.55 7.16 16.08
CA TYR A 17 -27.06 6.72 14.78
C TYR A 17 -25.68 6.10 14.97
N VAL A 18 -25.50 4.88 14.47
CA VAL A 18 -24.21 4.21 14.41
C VAL A 18 -23.85 4.08 12.93
N GLN A 19 -22.72 4.65 12.54
CA GLN A 19 -22.18 4.51 11.19
C GLN A 19 -20.86 3.75 11.27
N PHE A 20 -20.68 2.79 10.36
CA PHE A 20 -19.41 2.13 10.14
C PHE A 20 -18.73 2.78 8.95
N VAL A 21 -17.59 3.43 9.18
CA VAL A 21 -16.75 4.00 8.13
C VAL A 21 -15.63 3.00 7.85
N LYS A 22 -15.43 2.66 6.58
CA LYS A 22 -14.28 1.89 6.12
C LYS A 22 -13.33 2.83 5.41
N ILE A 23 -12.07 2.77 5.78
CA ILE A 23 -10.98 3.55 5.18
C ILE A 23 -10.13 2.57 4.41
N TYR A 24 -9.85 2.89 3.15
CA TYR A 24 -9.02 2.10 2.25
C TYR A 24 -7.94 3.01 1.70
N ASP A 25 -6.75 2.45 1.51
CA ASP A 25 -5.71 3.10 0.72
C ASP A 25 -5.93 2.74 -0.77
N GLU A 26 -5.93 3.77 -1.61
CA GLU A 26 -6.08 3.64 -3.06
C GLU A 26 -4.81 4.09 -3.80
N VAL A 27 -3.74 4.40 -3.05
CA VAL A 27 -2.43 4.74 -3.59
C VAL A 27 -1.61 3.46 -3.74
N ALA A 28 -1.02 3.29 -4.93
CA ALA A 28 -0.13 2.16 -5.19
C ALA A 28 1.29 2.48 -4.68
N PRO A 29 2.05 1.46 -4.21
CA PRO A 29 3.45 1.62 -3.88
C PRO A 29 4.27 2.13 -5.07
N VAL A 30 5.31 2.91 -4.79
CA VAL A 30 6.22 3.46 -5.80
C VAL A 30 7.57 2.75 -5.73
N ILE A 31 8.11 2.37 -6.89
CA ILE A 31 9.46 1.84 -7.03
C ILE A 31 10.37 2.96 -7.54
N GLU A 32 11.39 3.30 -6.77
CA GLU A 32 12.47 4.20 -7.16
C GLU A 32 13.73 3.36 -7.42
N ALA A 33 14.24 3.44 -8.64
CA ALA A 33 15.45 2.75 -9.06
C ALA A 33 16.33 3.70 -9.86
N ASP A 34 17.63 3.64 -9.61
CA ASP A 34 18.60 4.36 -10.42
C ASP A 34 18.87 3.57 -11.70
N GLU A 35 18.83 4.27 -12.85
CA GLU A 35 19.23 3.67 -14.11
C GLU A 35 20.73 3.38 -14.08
N PRO A 36 21.17 2.15 -14.41
CA PRO A 36 22.59 1.84 -14.44
C PRO A 36 23.30 2.66 -15.53
N GLU A 37 24.43 3.28 -15.20
CA GLU A 37 25.21 4.12 -16.13
C GLU A 37 25.77 3.33 -17.32
N GLU A 38 25.97 2.02 -17.16
CA GLU A 38 26.58 1.14 -18.14
C GLU A 38 25.78 -0.16 -18.27
N CYS A 39 25.74 -0.70 -19.49
CA CYS A 39 25.17 -2.02 -19.74
C CYS A 39 26.00 -3.12 -19.06
N PHE A 40 25.34 -4.15 -18.53
CA PHE A 40 26.02 -5.31 -17.93
C PHE A 40 26.73 -6.16 -19.00
N GLY A 41 28.00 -5.86 -19.25
CA GLY A 41 28.83 -6.57 -20.21
C GLY A 41 29.44 -7.85 -19.64
N GLY A 42 29.23 -8.99 -20.29
CA GLY A 42 29.85 -10.28 -19.95
C GLY A 42 31.35 -10.31 -20.23
N THR A 43 32.16 -9.62 -19.41
CA THR A 43 33.62 -9.50 -19.63
C THR A 43 34.42 -10.68 -19.10
N SER A 44 33.77 -11.71 -18.53
CA SER A 44 34.46 -12.90 -18.03
C SER A 44 34.93 -13.80 -19.17
N VAL A 45 35.87 -14.71 -18.85
CA VAL A 45 36.33 -15.78 -19.77
C VAL A 45 35.19 -16.66 -20.28
N THR A 46 34.07 -16.71 -19.54
CA THR A 46 32.86 -17.46 -19.90
C THR A 46 31.77 -16.59 -20.50
N CYS A 47 32.04 -15.33 -20.84
CA CYS A 47 31.05 -14.35 -21.30
C CYS A 47 29.88 -14.13 -20.31
N THR A 48 30.16 -14.22 -19.01
CA THR A 48 29.21 -13.99 -17.92
C THR A 48 29.51 -12.68 -17.20
N ALA A 49 28.48 -12.08 -16.62
CA ALA A 49 28.58 -10.90 -15.74
C ALA A 49 27.63 -11.05 -14.55
N ASP A 50 28.01 -10.45 -13.43
CA ASP A 50 27.13 -10.33 -12.27
C ASP A 50 26.20 -9.13 -12.47
N LEU A 51 24.89 -9.37 -12.32
CA LEU A 51 23.85 -8.35 -12.37
C LEU A 51 23.46 -7.95 -10.95
N THR A 52 23.66 -6.67 -10.61
CA THR A 52 23.19 -6.10 -9.33
C THR A 52 22.17 -5.02 -9.62
N LEU A 53 20.93 -5.24 -9.19
CA LEU A 53 19.83 -4.28 -9.28
C LEU A 53 19.55 -3.72 -7.88
N THR A 54 19.62 -2.40 -7.75
CA THR A 54 19.31 -1.70 -6.49
C THR A 54 18.08 -0.84 -6.70
N PHE A 55 17.06 -1.05 -5.89
CA PHE A 55 15.83 -0.26 -5.91
C PHE A 55 15.27 -0.12 -4.49
N THR A 56 14.46 0.92 -4.29
CA THR A 56 13.69 1.12 -3.07
C THR A 56 12.22 1.15 -3.43
N ALA A 57 11.40 0.44 -2.66
CA ALA A 57 9.96 0.46 -2.82
C ALA A 57 9.33 1.04 -1.55
N VAL A 58 8.47 2.04 -1.72
CA VAL A 58 7.92 2.85 -0.62
C VAL A 58 6.41 2.96 -0.73
N ASP A 59 5.74 2.86 0.42
CA ASP A 59 4.32 3.11 0.58
C ASP A 59 4.02 3.62 2.02
N GLU A 60 2.95 4.39 2.17
CA GLU A 60 2.59 5.05 3.44
C GLU A 60 1.72 4.17 4.34
N CYS A 61 0.85 3.33 3.76
CA CYS A 61 -0.20 2.65 4.52
C CYS A 61 -0.26 1.12 4.33
N SER A 62 0.53 0.52 3.44
CA SER A 62 0.56 -0.92 3.21
C SER A 62 1.97 -1.51 3.13
N ASP A 63 2.04 -2.83 3.35
CA ASP A 63 3.29 -3.58 3.18
C ASP A 63 3.60 -3.72 1.68
N VAL A 64 4.85 -3.44 1.31
CA VAL A 64 5.27 -3.47 -0.09
C VAL A 64 5.73 -4.87 -0.50
N ASP A 65 5.11 -5.41 -1.55
CA ASP A 65 5.52 -6.67 -2.19
C ASP A 65 6.16 -6.36 -3.56
N VAL A 66 7.35 -6.91 -3.80
CA VAL A 66 8.10 -6.69 -5.03
C VAL A 66 8.43 -8.01 -5.70
N THR A 67 8.03 -8.14 -6.97
CA THR A 67 8.39 -9.25 -7.84
C THR A 67 9.34 -8.77 -8.93
N LEU A 68 10.49 -9.44 -9.07
CA LEU A 68 11.47 -9.19 -10.13
C LEU A 68 11.33 -10.24 -11.24
N GLN A 69 11.23 -9.79 -12.49
CA GLN A 69 11.29 -10.64 -13.67
C GLN A 69 12.39 -10.15 -14.61
N LEU A 70 13.26 -11.08 -15.02
CA LEU A 70 14.28 -10.84 -16.06
C LEU A 70 13.83 -11.57 -17.33
N ASP A 71 13.74 -10.84 -18.44
CA ASP A 71 13.50 -11.42 -19.76
C ASP A 71 14.82 -11.40 -20.56
N ALA A 72 15.03 -12.41 -21.40
CA ALA A 72 16.31 -12.69 -22.08
C ALA A 72 16.25 -12.39 -23.58
#